data_AF-A0AA39V0J5-F1
#
_entry.id   AF-A0AA39V0J5-F1
#
_cell.length_a   1.000
_cell.length_b   1.000
_cell.length_c   1.000
_cell.angle_alpha   90.00
_cell.angle_beta   90.00
_cell.angle_gamma   90.00
#
_symmetry.space_group_name_H-M   'P 1'
#
loop_
_entity.id
_entity.type
_entity.pdbx_description
1 polymer ?
#
loop_
_entity_poly.entity_id
_entity_poly.type
_entity_poly.pdbx_seq_one_letter_code
_entity_poly.pdbx_strand_id
1 'polypeptide(L)'
;MVHLNVAPPRRIKLPVDLNVELTEGEDRLCILLDECTQYLKTEKGISTSCRIAGGWVRDKLLGSQSNDIDIALSDMMGYPFAEHLAAFANSRGIETGSISKIAQNPDQSKHLETATLKILGLELDLVNLRSEEYTTHSRIPTDVAFGTPLQDALRRDITINALFYNVHSRSVEDFTERGLDDLRQGTIRTPLPPKETFLDDPLRALRCIRFASRFGFETVPEVGECLKKTEIHDALVSKVSRERVGGEVSKMMQGHSPLHAIQLIKEFELYDAIFFAIPPEIKNALRRTPDKVVLSLQCTAVLKALIERPESSPLPPLHRTLLLAVNNDTTCKSRLYLACAIAPYIGITYEDRKKKKAFSAAFSVIHDSLKLGTQNHYSDGVPALFAASDLLKSPRLDDEQFKSRPERVAIGMLLRHKSVHNPSTGSHWTSSILFSLVRELGPLYDASLDTIDAEEAEKIICVYNDFSARIEELDLLGAADAKTLLNGRDVVRVLEAKPGPWTGQVLTQVMEWQLEHPKQTKEDCEAWLKHAYSMGLIRTDLTVEPARKKARTA
;
A
#
# COMPACT_ATOMS: atom_id res chain seq x y z
N MET A 1 11.52 30.38 6.47
CA MET A 1 10.86 29.28 7.19
C MET A 1 9.52 29.75 7.75
N VAL A 2 8.45 29.04 7.44
CA VAL A 2 7.08 29.27 7.95
C VAL A 2 6.44 27.93 8.29
N HIS A 3 5.45 27.91 9.17
CA HIS A 3 4.76 26.66 9.52
C HIS A 3 4.01 26.08 8.32
N LEU A 4 4.28 24.82 7.99
CA LEU A 4 3.54 24.10 6.94
C LEU A 4 2.13 23.72 7.44
N ASN A 5 1.93 23.69 8.77
CA ASN A 5 0.69 23.37 9.45
C ASN A 5 0.22 21.95 9.09
N VAL A 6 1.14 20.99 9.09
CA VAL A 6 0.81 19.59 8.81
C VAL A 6 -0.08 19.09 9.93
N ALA A 7 -1.37 18.92 9.64
CA ALA A 7 -2.34 18.54 10.65
C ALA A 7 -1.91 17.25 11.38
N PRO A 8 -2.02 17.21 12.72
CA PRO A 8 -1.73 16.02 13.49
C PRO A 8 -2.66 14.87 13.05
N PRO A 9 -2.31 13.61 13.35
CA PRO A 9 -3.20 12.49 13.11
C PRO A 9 -4.57 12.79 13.73
N ARG A 10 -5.60 12.86 12.91
CA ARG A 10 -6.97 13.05 13.41
C ARG A 10 -7.41 11.74 14.03
N ARG A 11 -7.65 11.79 15.34
CA ARG A 11 -8.32 10.71 16.03
C ARG A 11 -9.69 10.49 15.39
N ILE A 12 -10.04 9.23 15.13
CA ILE A 12 -11.38 8.89 14.65
C ILE A 12 -12.43 9.37 15.66
N LYS A 13 -13.57 9.83 15.16
CA LYS A 13 -14.68 10.21 16.03
C LYS A 13 -15.23 8.97 16.70
N LEU A 14 -15.25 8.97 18.03
CA LEU A 14 -15.87 7.91 18.81
C LEU A 14 -17.36 8.20 18.99
N PRO A 15 -18.22 7.16 19.00
CA PRO A 15 -19.57 7.27 19.52
C PRO A 15 -19.58 7.73 20.98
N VAL A 16 -20.67 8.39 21.39
CA VAL A 16 -20.86 8.84 22.80
C VAL A 16 -20.92 7.63 23.73
N ASP A 17 -21.68 6.61 23.31
CA ASP A 17 -21.80 5.34 24.01
C ASP A 17 -21.16 4.23 23.19
N LEU A 18 -20.27 3.46 23.81
CA LEU A 18 -19.67 2.27 23.20
C LEU A 18 -20.64 1.08 23.33
N ASN A 19 -21.65 1.07 22.47
CA ASN A 19 -22.64 -0.01 22.38
C ASN A 19 -22.52 -0.73 21.04
N VAL A 20 -22.77 -2.04 21.05
CA VAL A 20 -22.84 -2.84 19.83
C VAL A 20 -24.28 -2.79 19.30
N GLU A 21 -24.47 -2.19 18.14
CA GLU A 21 -25.74 -2.22 17.41
C GLU A 21 -25.71 -3.31 16.33
N LEU A 22 -26.49 -4.37 16.52
CA LEU A 22 -26.60 -5.45 15.54
C LEU A 22 -27.50 -5.04 14.38
N THR A 23 -27.09 -5.37 13.17
CA THR A 23 -28.00 -5.39 12.01
C THR A 23 -29.00 -6.53 12.17
N GLU A 24 -30.10 -6.48 11.43
CA GLU A 24 -31.11 -7.56 11.44
C GLU A 24 -30.48 -8.93 11.11
N GLY A 25 -29.53 -8.98 10.17
CA GLY A 25 -28.81 -10.20 9.82
C GLY A 25 -27.93 -10.73 10.96
N GLU A 26 -27.17 -9.85 11.62
CA GLU A 26 -26.31 -10.22 12.75
C GLU A 26 -27.12 -10.63 14.00
N ASP A 27 -28.25 -9.98 14.24
CA ASP A 27 -29.14 -10.36 15.35
C ASP A 27 -29.73 -11.75 15.13
N ARG A 28 -30.26 -12.01 13.93
CA ARG A 28 -30.74 -13.34 13.52
C ARG A 28 -29.64 -14.40 13.61
N LEU A 29 -28.42 -14.05 13.22
CA LEU A 29 -27.26 -14.94 13.37
C LEU A 29 -27.01 -15.27 14.85
N CYS A 30 -27.01 -14.28 15.73
CA CYS A 30 -26.78 -14.50 17.16
C CYS A 30 -27.88 -15.35 17.79
N ILE A 31 -29.15 -15.17 17.38
CA ILE A 31 -30.27 -16.05 17.80
C ILE A 31 -30.00 -17.48 17.35
N LEU A 32 -29.66 -17.66 16.08
CA LEU A 32 -29.41 -18.97 15.50
C LEU A 32 -28.24 -19.70 16.18
N LEU A 33 -27.16 -18.99 16.48
CA LEU A 33 -26.01 -19.53 17.21
C LEU A 33 -26.42 -19.96 18.63
N ASP A 34 -27.16 -19.13 19.35
CA ASP A 34 -27.63 -19.45 20.69
C ASP A 34 -28.55 -20.69 20.68
N GLU A 35 -29.57 -20.71 19.83
CA GLU A 35 -30.48 -21.85 19.69
C GLU A 35 -29.74 -23.14 19.28
N CYS A 36 -28.76 -23.04 18.37
CA CYS A 36 -27.95 -24.18 17.96
C CYS A 36 -27.13 -24.74 19.14
N THR A 37 -26.51 -23.87 19.95
CA THR A 37 -25.76 -24.33 21.14
C THR A 37 -26.67 -24.99 22.18
N GLN A 38 -27.90 -24.48 22.37
CA GLN A 38 -28.89 -25.08 23.24
C GLN A 38 -29.34 -26.45 22.73
N TYR A 39 -29.64 -26.57 21.43
CA TYR A 39 -29.98 -27.83 20.78
C TYR A 39 -28.86 -28.88 20.91
N LEU A 40 -27.61 -28.47 20.70
CA LEU A 40 -26.46 -29.37 20.87
C LEU A 40 -26.33 -29.87 22.30
N LYS A 41 -26.62 -29.02 23.27
CA LYS A 41 -26.61 -29.40 24.69
C LYS A 41 -27.73 -30.37 25.04
N THR A 42 -28.96 -30.14 24.57
CA THR A 42 -30.13 -30.97 24.91
C THR A 42 -30.15 -32.29 24.15
N GLU A 43 -29.92 -32.26 22.83
CA GLU A 43 -30.12 -33.44 21.97
C GLU A 43 -28.84 -34.27 21.79
N LYS A 44 -27.66 -33.64 21.88
CA LYS A 44 -26.37 -34.32 21.64
C LYS A 44 -25.47 -34.39 22.87
N GLY A 45 -25.84 -33.74 23.98
CA GLY A 45 -25.00 -33.67 25.18
C GLY A 45 -23.69 -32.90 24.97
N ILE A 46 -23.59 -32.09 23.90
CA ILE A 46 -22.39 -31.30 23.58
C ILE A 46 -22.57 -29.90 24.17
N SER A 47 -21.70 -29.53 25.12
CA SER A 47 -21.66 -28.18 25.69
C SER A 47 -20.61 -27.35 24.96
N THR A 48 -20.99 -26.18 24.45
CA THR A 48 -20.08 -25.19 23.87
C THR A 48 -20.68 -23.79 24.05
N SER A 49 -19.86 -22.75 23.88
CA SER A 49 -20.32 -21.37 23.84
C SER A 49 -19.68 -20.62 22.68
N CYS A 50 -20.41 -19.62 22.17
CA CYS A 50 -20.03 -18.83 21.01
C CYS A 50 -19.79 -17.37 21.42
N ARG A 51 -18.69 -16.81 20.92
CA ARG A 51 -18.39 -15.37 21.04
C ARG A 51 -17.97 -14.85 19.68
N ILE A 52 -18.39 -13.64 19.33
CA ILE A 52 -17.77 -12.92 18.20
C ILE A 52 -16.53 -12.22 18.75
N ALA A 53 -15.36 -12.41 18.13
CA ALA A 53 -14.10 -11.93 18.68
C ALA A 53 -13.44 -10.83 17.84
N GLY A 54 -12.65 -9.98 18.49
CA GLY A 54 -11.64 -9.17 17.83
C GLY A 54 -12.15 -7.97 17.04
N GLY A 55 -11.75 -7.91 15.76
CA GLY A 55 -11.90 -6.72 14.93
C GLY A 55 -13.34 -6.28 14.75
N TRP A 56 -14.26 -7.25 14.63
CA TRP A 56 -15.69 -6.97 14.53
C TRP A 56 -16.20 -6.21 15.76
N VAL A 57 -15.88 -6.68 16.98
CA VAL A 57 -16.37 -6.07 18.23
C VAL A 57 -15.91 -4.62 18.33
N ARG A 58 -14.62 -4.37 18.09
CA ARG A 58 -14.04 -3.02 18.07
C ARG A 58 -14.74 -2.14 17.05
N ASP A 59 -14.89 -2.60 15.81
CA ASP A 59 -15.44 -1.78 14.72
C ASP A 59 -16.92 -1.47 14.97
N LYS A 60 -17.70 -2.41 15.52
CA LYS A 60 -19.10 -2.19 15.94
C LYS A 60 -19.21 -1.17 17.07
N LEU A 61 -18.33 -1.24 18.07
CA LEU A 61 -18.26 -0.23 19.15
C LEU A 61 -17.87 1.15 18.64
N LEU A 62 -17.15 1.23 17.52
CA LEU A 62 -16.83 2.47 16.83
C LEU A 62 -17.94 2.95 15.86
N GLY A 63 -19.09 2.27 15.83
CA GLY A 63 -20.22 2.60 14.95
C GLY A 63 -19.99 2.24 13.48
N SER A 64 -18.99 1.39 13.19
CA SER A 64 -18.70 0.91 11.83
C SER A 64 -19.25 -0.50 11.62
N GLN A 65 -19.69 -0.81 10.40
CA GLN A 65 -20.03 -2.18 10.03
C GLN A 65 -18.78 -2.99 9.70
N SER A 66 -18.78 -4.28 10.06
CA SER A 66 -17.71 -5.23 9.74
C SER A 66 -18.33 -6.52 9.21
N ASN A 67 -17.80 -7.03 8.11
CA ASN A 67 -18.22 -8.31 7.53
C ASN A 67 -17.31 -9.48 7.97
N ASP A 68 -16.25 -9.18 8.71
CA ASP A 68 -15.24 -10.14 9.16
C ASP A 68 -15.68 -10.67 10.55
N ILE A 69 -16.49 -11.74 10.56
CA ILE A 69 -17.11 -12.29 11.78
C ILE A 69 -16.36 -13.55 12.22
N ASP A 70 -15.45 -13.38 13.17
CA ASP A 70 -14.76 -14.47 13.85
C ASP A 70 -15.60 -15.03 15.01
N ILE A 71 -16.19 -16.21 14.86
CA ILE A 71 -16.89 -16.93 15.93
C ILE A 71 -15.90 -17.80 16.70
N ALA A 72 -15.56 -17.38 17.91
CA ALA A 72 -14.74 -18.12 18.84
C ALA A 72 -15.55 -19.12 19.67
N LEU A 73 -15.16 -20.39 19.57
CA LEU A 73 -15.75 -21.55 20.24
C LEU A 73 -14.91 -21.99 21.44
N SER A 74 -15.56 -22.30 22.56
CA SER A 74 -14.89 -22.73 23.80
C SER A 74 -14.35 -24.15 23.76
N ASP A 75 -15.18 -25.12 23.39
CA ASP A 75 -14.90 -26.55 23.66
C ASP A 75 -15.04 -27.43 22.41
N MET A 76 -15.16 -26.84 21.22
CA MET A 76 -15.42 -27.55 19.98
C MET A 76 -14.67 -26.96 18.78
N MET A 77 -14.08 -27.81 17.95
CA MET A 77 -13.40 -27.41 16.71
C MET A 77 -14.35 -26.71 15.72
N GLY A 78 -13.82 -25.77 14.93
CA GLY A 78 -14.61 -24.95 14.01
C GLY A 78 -15.43 -25.74 12.98
N TYR A 79 -14.83 -26.76 12.35
CA TYR A 79 -15.51 -27.54 11.30
C TYR A 79 -16.65 -28.43 11.80
N PRO A 80 -16.49 -29.26 12.86
CA PRO A 80 -17.61 -29.98 13.45
C PRO A 80 -18.77 -29.06 13.85
N PHE A 81 -18.47 -27.89 14.41
CA PHE A 81 -19.49 -26.90 14.74
C PHE A 81 -20.17 -26.35 13.49
N ALA A 82 -19.43 -26.10 12.40
CA ALA A 82 -19.97 -25.68 11.11
C ALA A 82 -21.01 -26.67 10.57
N GLU A 83 -20.72 -27.97 10.62
CA GLU A 83 -21.63 -29.03 10.18
C GLU A 83 -22.90 -29.07 11.02
N HIS A 84 -22.77 -28.92 12.34
CA HIS A 84 -23.90 -28.86 13.25
C HIS A 84 -24.77 -27.61 13.03
N LEU A 85 -24.14 -26.44 12.88
CA LEU A 85 -24.82 -25.19 12.62
C LEU A 85 -25.56 -25.24 11.27
N ALA A 86 -24.93 -25.78 10.23
CA ALA A 86 -25.56 -25.93 8.93
C ALA A 86 -26.75 -26.92 8.98
N ALA A 87 -26.60 -28.07 9.64
CA ALA A 87 -27.70 -29.01 9.79
C ALA A 87 -28.87 -28.41 10.59
N PHE A 88 -28.58 -27.67 11.66
CA PHE A 88 -29.59 -26.99 12.47
C PHE A 88 -30.28 -25.86 11.71
N ALA A 89 -29.53 -25.05 10.96
CA ALA A 89 -30.10 -24.00 10.12
C ALA A 89 -31.04 -24.57 9.05
N ASN A 90 -30.61 -25.63 8.36
CA ASN A 90 -31.43 -26.30 7.34
C ASN A 90 -32.73 -26.89 7.92
N SER A 91 -32.70 -27.43 9.15
CA SER A 91 -33.92 -27.93 9.80
C SER A 91 -34.91 -26.82 10.18
N ARG A 92 -34.44 -25.57 10.27
CA ARG A 92 -35.23 -24.35 10.47
C ARG A 92 -35.62 -23.66 9.15
N GLY A 93 -35.31 -24.25 8.00
CA GLY A 93 -35.57 -23.67 6.68
C GLY A 93 -34.65 -22.49 6.33
N ILE A 94 -33.50 -22.36 7.00
CA ILE A 94 -32.48 -21.36 6.71
C ILE A 94 -31.43 -22.00 5.80
N GLU A 95 -31.32 -21.48 4.58
CA GLU A 95 -30.36 -21.97 3.60
C GLU A 95 -28.92 -21.60 4.00
N THR A 96 -28.01 -22.56 3.88
CA THR A 96 -26.59 -22.40 4.20
C THR A 96 -25.74 -22.57 2.96
N GLY A 97 -24.72 -21.72 2.81
CA GLY A 97 -23.69 -21.88 1.78
C GLY A 97 -22.72 -23.03 2.08
N SER A 98 -21.69 -23.14 1.25
CA SER A 98 -20.65 -24.17 1.38
C SER A 98 -19.82 -24.00 2.66
N ILE A 99 -19.58 -25.09 3.38
CA ILE A 99 -18.58 -25.16 4.44
C ILE A 99 -17.22 -25.42 3.80
N SER A 100 -16.24 -24.56 4.06
CA SER A 100 -14.85 -24.79 3.66
C SER A 100 -14.00 -25.13 4.88
N LYS A 101 -13.39 -26.32 4.87
CA LYS A 101 -12.44 -26.74 5.90
C LYS A 101 -11.07 -26.14 5.60
N ILE A 102 -10.51 -25.40 6.55
CA ILE A 102 -9.12 -24.97 6.50
C ILE A 102 -8.33 -25.94 7.37
N ALA A 103 -7.67 -26.89 6.71
CA ALA A 103 -6.87 -27.91 7.38
C ALA A 103 -5.71 -27.29 8.18
N GLN A 104 -5.32 -27.98 9.25
CA GLN A 104 -4.15 -27.62 10.05
C GLN A 104 -2.90 -27.57 9.15
N ASN A 105 -2.21 -26.44 9.20
CA ASN A 105 -0.94 -26.24 8.52
C ASN A 105 -0.01 -25.43 9.44
N PRO A 106 0.79 -26.12 10.28
CA PRO A 106 1.74 -25.49 11.20
C PRO A 106 2.73 -24.56 10.47
N ASP A 107 3.17 -24.91 9.26
CA ASP A 107 4.09 -24.10 8.45
C ASP A 107 3.49 -22.74 8.03
N GLN A 108 2.16 -22.64 8.02
CA GLN A 108 1.42 -21.39 7.78
C GLN A 108 0.86 -20.75 9.06
N SER A 109 1.31 -21.18 10.24
CA SER A 109 0.79 -20.74 11.54
C SER A 109 -0.71 -21.09 11.77
N LYS A 110 -1.20 -22.18 11.15
CA LYS A 110 -2.58 -22.67 11.29
C LYS A 110 -2.60 -23.96 12.13
N HIS A 111 -2.55 -23.83 13.45
CA HIS A 111 -2.39 -24.97 14.38
C HIS A 111 -3.70 -25.68 14.72
N LEU A 112 -4.83 -24.99 14.61
CA LEU A 112 -6.15 -25.56 14.84
C LEU A 112 -6.93 -25.52 13.53
N GLU A 113 -7.73 -26.56 13.32
CA GLU A 113 -8.67 -26.64 12.21
C GLU A 113 -9.73 -25.56 12.37
N THR A 114 -9.82 -24.66 11.39
CA THR A 114 -10.87 -23.65 11.32
C THR A 114 -11.80 -23.98 10.15
N ALA A 115 -13.01 -23.43 10.19
CA ALA A 115 -13.96 -23.58 9.10
C ALA A 115 -14.55 -22.22 8.74
N THR A 116 -14.81 -22.04 7.45
CA THR A 116 -15.61 -20.92 6.98
C THR A 116 -17.01 -21.41 6.60
N LEU A 117 -18.02 -20.64 6.98
CA LEU A 117 -19.42 -20.93 6.68
C LEU A 117 -20.11 -19.64 6.23
N LYS A 118 -20.82 -19.71 5.10
CA LYS A 118 -21.70 -18.61 4.67
C LYS A 118 -23.14 -18.90 5.07
N ILE A 119 -23.76 -18.02 5.85
CA ILE A 119 -25.13 -18.20 6.34
C ILE A 119 -25.80 -16.83 6.54
N LEU A 120 -27.09 -16.70 6.22
CA LEU A 120 -27.82 -15.42 6.28
C LEU A 120 -27.16 -14.28 5.48
N GLY A 121 -26.41 -14.61 4.42
CA GLY A 121 -25.65 -13.64 3.64
C GLY A 121 -24.34 -13.16 4.30
N LEU A 122 -24.03 -13.65 5.51
CA LEU A 122 -22.81 -13.36 6.27
C LEU A 122 -21.78 -14.47 6.06
N GLU A 123 -20.49 -14.09 6.06
CA GLU A 123 -19.36 -15.03 6.03
C GLU A 123 -18.78 -15.13 7.43
N LEU A 124 -18.71 -16.36 7.95
CA LEU A 124 -18.29 -16.64 9.32
C LEU A 124 -17.00 -17.44 9.32
N ASP A 125 -16.04 -17.00 10.12
CA ASP A 125 -14.83 -17.74 10.44
C ASP A 125 -15.00 -18.40 11.81
N LEU A 126 -15.15 -19.72 11.82
CA LEU A 126 -15.34 -20.53 13.03
C LEU A 126 -13.96 -20.93 13.57
N VAL A 127 -13.59 -20.30 14.68
CA VAL A 127 -12.27 -20.41 15.32
C VAL A 127 -12.39 -20.94 16.75
N ASN A 128 -11.29 -21.44 17.28
CA ASN A 128 -11.20 -21.92 18.64
C ASN A 128 -10.57 -20.88 19.56
N LEU A 129 -11.12 -20.74 20.76
CA LEU A 129 -10.39 -20.14 21.86
C LEU A 129 -9.17 -21.02 22.12
N ARG A 130 -8.01 -20.39 22.14
CA ARG A 130 -6.75 -21.13 22.26
C ARG A 130 -5.76 -20.43 23.16
N SER A 131 -4.94 -21.22 23.82
CA SER A 131 -3.68 -20.79 24.43
C SER A 131 -2.53 -21.15 23.49
N GLU A 132 -1.51 -20.30 23.42
CA GLU A 132 -0.35 -20.50 22.56
C GLU A 132 0.91 -20.45 23.42
N GLU A 133 1.80 -21.42 23.24
CA GLU A 133 3.16 -21.38 23.82
C GLU A 133 4.18 -21.15 22.70
N TYR A 134 5.13 -20.24 22.92
CA TYR A 134 6.13 -19.83 21.94
C TYR A 134 7.54 -20.23 22.35
N THR A 135 8.39 -20.50 21.36
CA THR A 135 9.83 -20.63 21.58
C THR A 135 10.56 -19.36 21.19
N THR A 136 11.76 -19.20 21.74
CA THR A 136 12.67 -18.07 21.45
C THR A 136 13.01 -17.94 19.96
N HIS A 137 12.99 -19.04 19.19
CA HIS A 137 13.46 -19.07 17.81
C HIS A 137 12.35 -19.04 16.74
N SER A 138 11.09 -19.30 17.12
CA SER A 138 9.99 -19.40 16.17
C SER A 138 8.92 -18.35 16.45
N ARG A 139 8.28 -17.88 15.37
CA ARG A 139 7.01 -17.14 15.42
C ARG A 139 5.81 -18.09 15.51
N ILE A 140 6.00 -19.31 15.03
CA ILE A 140 4.99 -20.36 15.04
C ILE A 140 4.97 -20.95 16.47
N PRO A 141 3.83 -20.93 17.18
CA PRO A 141 3.75 -21.50 18.52
C PRO A 141 4.09 -22.99 18.48
N THR A 142 4.79 -23.45 19.51
CA THR A 142 5.19 -24.86 19.66
C THR A 142 4.05 -25.74 20.13
N ASP A 143 3.16 -25.19 20.96
CA ASP A 143 1.95 -25.88 21.39
C ASP A 143 0.76 -24.93 21.31
N VAL A 144 -0.38 -25.48 20.90
CA VAL A 144 -1.65 -24.78 20.79
C VAL A 144 -2.74 -25.70 21.32
N ALA A 145 -3.32 -25.31 22.45
CA ALA A 145 -4.37 -26.04 23.14
C ALA A 145 -5.66 -25.23 23.19
N PHE A 146 -6.78 -25.88 23.53
CA PHE A 146 -8.02 -25.17 23.88
C PHE A 146 -7.75 -24.24 25.06
N GLY A 147 -8.18 -23.00 24.91
CA GLY A 147 -7.95 -21.94 25.90
C GLY A 147 -9.25 -21.33 26.42
N THR A 148 -9.14 -20.66 27.55
CA THR A 148 -10.19 -19.79 28.08
C THR A 148 -10.28 -18.48 27.28
N PRO A 149 -11.40 -17.73 27.36
CA PRO A 149 -11.49 -16.41 26.74
C PRO A 149 -10.37 -15.46 27.18
N LEU A 150 -9.96 -15.51 28.44
CA LEU A 150 -8.83 -14.74 28.96
C LEU A 150 -7.51 -15.14 28.29
N GLN A 151 -7.21 -16.43 28.18
CA GLN A 151 -5.99 -16.90 27.50
C GLN A 151 -5.97 -16.49 26.02
N ASP A 152 -7.12 -16.56 25.33
CA ASP A 152 -7.23 -16.06 23.94
C ASP A 152 -7.10 -14.53 23.85
N ALA A 153 -7.58 -13.79 24.85
CA ALA A 153 -7.42 -12.34 24.93
C ALA A 153 -5.94 -11.95 25.09
N LEU A 154 -5.22 -12.63 25.99
CA LEU A 154 -3.84 -12.28 26.36
C LEU A 154 -2.84 -12.51 25.22
N ARG A 155 -3.08 -13.51 24.36
CA ARG A 155 -2.25 -13.76 23.16
C ARG A 155 -2.54 -12.81 22.00
N ARG A 156 -3.41 -11.81 22.12
CA ARG A 156 -3.71 -10.89 21.00
C ARG A 156 -2.69 -9.77 20.91
N ASP A 157 -2.81 -8.99 19.85
CA ASP A 157 -1.90 -7.88 19.58
C ASP A 157 -2.12 -6.69 20.51
N ILE A 158 -3.35 -6.21 20.60
CA ILE A 158 -3.72 -5.02 21.37
C ILE A 158 -5.03 -5.23 22.11
N THR A 159 -5.19 -4.57 23.26
CA THR A 159 -6.36 -4.68 24.16
C THR A 159 -7.68 -4.42 23.45
N ILE A 160 -7.75 -3.39 22.59
CA ILE A 160 -8.96 -3.06 21.81
C ILE A 160 -9.35 -4.16 20.80
N ASN A 161 -8.44 -5.07 20.45
CA ASN A 161 -8.71 -6.24 19.59
C ASN A 161 -8.91 -7.52 20.40
N ALA A 162 -8.84 -7.44 21.73
CA ALA A 162 -9.03 -8.55 22.66
C ALA A 162 -10.44 -8.54 23.30
N LEU A 163 -11.36 -7.77 22.71
CA LEU A 163 -12.77 -7.72 23.08
C LEU A 163 -13.55 -8.87 22.44
N PHE A 164 -14.58 -9.32 23.16
CA PHE A 164 -15.50 -10.36 22.72
C PHE A 164 -16.94 -9.87 22.84
N TYR A 165 -17.81 -10.34 21.96
CA TYR A 165 -19.25 -10.17 22.08
C TYR A 165 -19.87 -11.53 22.33
N ASN A 166 -20.46 -11.71 23.51
CA ASN A 166 -21.09 -12.96 23.92
C ASN A 166 -22.47 -13.05 23.27
N VAL A 167 -22.66 -14.05 22.38
CA VAL A 167 -23.92 -14.19 21.62
C VAL A 167 -25.08 -14.62 22.50
N HIS A 168 -24.82 -15.19 23.68
CA HIS A 168 -25.81 -15.68 24.62
C HIS A 168 -26.32 -14.56 25.52
N SER A 169 -25.41 -13.79 26.13
CA SER A 169 -25.78 -12.67 27.00
C SER A 169 -26.01 -11.36 26.25
N ARG A 170 -25.70 -11.31 24.95
CA ARG A 170 -25.80 -10.12 24.08
C ARG A 170 -25.00 -8.92 24.60
N SER A 171 -23.87 -9.18 25.25
CA SER A 171 -23.03 -8.18 25.88
C SER A 171 -21.57 -8.28 25.44
N VAL A 172 -20.86 -7.17 25.49
CA VAL A 172 -19.40 -7.15 25.32
C VAL A 172 -18.71 -7.65 26.58
N GLU A 173 -17.71 -8.50 26.40
CA GLU A 173 -16.83 -9.00 27.44
C GLU A 173 -15.40 -8.48 27.17
N ASP A 174 -14.81 -7.87 28.19
CA ASP A 174 -13.42 -7.39 28.17
C ASP A 174 -12.61 -8.12 29.23
N PHE A 175 -11.99 -9.23 28.83
CA PHE A 175 -11.15 -10.04 29.72
C PHE A 175 -9.80 -9.39 30.03
N THR A 176 -9.41 -8.34 29.29
CA THR A 176 -8.19 -7.58 29.59
C THR A 176 -8.41 -6.50 30.63
N GLU A 177 -9.68 -6.20 30.95
CA GLU A 177 -10.12 -5.10 31.83
C GLU A 177 -9.62 -3.71 31.36
N ARG A 178 -9.14 -3.61 30.13
CA ARG A 178 -8.51 -2.40 29.57
C ARG A 178 -9.01 -2.07 28.19
N GLY A 179 -9.46 -3.04 27.38
CA GLY A 179 -9.84 -2.84 25.99
C GLY A 179 -10.93 -1.80 25.78
N LEU A 180 -11.97 -1.77 26.63
CA LEU A 180 -13.02 -0.76 26.52
C LEU A 180 -12.51 0.65 26.89
N ASP A 181 -11.72 0.77 27.95
CA ASP A 181 -11.18 2.05 28.39
C ASP A 181 -10.11 2.59 27.44
N ASP A 182 -9.22 1.72 26.93
CA ASP A 182 -8.24 2.06 25.91
C ASP A 182 -8.93 2.49 24.61
N LEU A 183 -10.06 1.87 24.24
CA LEU A 183 -10.87 2.30 23.09
C LEU A 183 -11.46 3.70 23.32
N ARG A 184 -12.00 3.99 24.51
CA ARG A 184 -12.52 5.32 24.90
C ARG A 184 -11.43 6.38 24.97
N GLN A 185 -10.22 6.03 25.39
CA GLN A 185 -9.10 6.94 25.55
C GLN A 185 -8.30 7.12 24.25
N GLY A 186 -8.43 6.20 23.31
CA GLY A 186 -7.72 6.25 22.03
C GLY A 186 -6.30 5.76 22.21
N THR A 187 -6.15 4.64 22.89
CA THR A 187 -4.87 4.12 23.37
C THR A 187 -4.56 2.76 22.73
N ILE A 188 -3.32 2.60 22.31
CA ILE A 188 -2.76 1.34 21.83
C ILE A 188 -1.90 0.72 22.93
N ARG A 189 -2.39 -0.38 23.49
CA ARG A 189 -1.76 -1.15 24.58
C ARG A 189 -1.79 -2.64 24.23
N THR A 190 -0.74 -3.36 24.61
CA THR A 190 -0.69 -4.83 24.49
C THR A 190 -1.36 -5.49 25.70
N PRO A 191 -2.05 -6.65 25.56
CA PRO A 191 -2.66 -7.36 26.70
C PRO A 191 -1.65 -7.87 27.73
N LEU A 192 -0.50 -8.36 27.25
CA LEU A 192 0.65 -8.78 28.04
C LEU A 192 1.75 -7.71 28.01
N PRO A 193 2.82 -7.81 28.83
CA PRO A 193 3.98 -6.93 28.70
C PRO A 193 4.45 -6.83 27.23
N PRO A 194 4.74 -5.63 26.69
CA PRO A 194 5.03 -5.44 25.27
C PRO A 194 6.17 -6.33 24.77
N LYS A 195 7.20 -6.55 25.59
CA LYS A 195 8.34 -7.41 25.27
C LYS A 195 7.90 -8.86 24.98
N GLU A 196 7.05 -9.42 25.81
CA GLU A 196 6.52 -10.78 25.64
C GLU A 196 5.67 -10.84 24.36
N THR A 197 4.71 -9.93 24.23
CA THR A 197 3.82 -9.84 23.06
C THR A 197 4.58 -9.77 21.72
N PHE A 198 5.65 -8.97 21.67
CA PHE A 198 6.44 -8.77 20.46
C PHE A 198 7.47 -9.88 20.21
N LEU A 199 7.98 -10.56 21.23
CA LEU A 199 8.89 -11.68 21.02
C LEU A 199 8.16 -12.96 20.59
N ASP A 200 6.91 -13.13 21.04
CA ASP A 200 6.00 -14.20 20.60
C ASP A 200 5.64 -14.05 19.12
N ASP A 201 5.13 -12.87 18.74
CA ASP A 201 4.84 -12.53 17.36
C ASP A 201 5.32 -11.11 17.03
N PRO A 202 6.52 -10.96 16.43
CA PRO A 202 7.08 -9.65 16.13
C PRO A 202 6.27 -8.83 15.12
N LEU A 203 5.35 -9.43 14.36
CA LEU A 203 4.47 -8.66 13.48
C LEU A 203 3.49 -7.78 14.28
N ARG A 204 3.20 -8.13 15.54
CA ARG A 204 2.35 -7.33 16.43
C ARG A 204 2.92 -5.92 16.66
N ALA A 205 4.25 -5.76 16.62
CA ALA A 205 4.90 -4.45 16.63
C ALA A 205 4.42 -3.55 15.47
N LEU A 206 4.40 -4.09 14.25
CA LEU A 206 3.90 -3.36 13.09
C LEU A 206 2.39 -3.16 13.14
N ARG A 207 1.64 -4.11 13.69
CA ARG A 207 0.19 -3.96 13.88
C ARG A 207 -0.14 -2.85 14.87
N CYS A 208 0.63 -2.66 15.94
CA CYS A 208 0.49 -1.52 16.85
C CYS A 208 0.61 -0.19 16.09
N ILE A 209 1.67 -0.02 15.28
CA ILE A 209 1.84 1.17 14.44
C ILE A 209 0.67 1.34 13.45
N ARG A 210 0.23 0.25 12.83
CA ARG A 210 -0.89 0.29 11.88
C ARG A 210 -2.18 0.72 12.56
N PHE A 211 -2.49 0.22 13.74
CA PHE A 211 -3.72 0.59 14.44
C PHE A 211 -3.65 2.00 15.01
N ALA A 212 -2.50 2.42 15.56
CA ALA A 212 -2.24 3.81 15.96
C ALA A 212 -2.50 4.78 14.78
N SER A 213 -1.89 4.51 13.62
CA SER A 213 -2.07 5.33 12.40
C SER A 213 -3.45 5.22 11.75
N ARG A 214 -4.11 4.07 11.83
CA ARG A 214 -5.48 3.88 11.29
C ARG A 214 -6.51 4.65 12.10
N PHE A 215 -6.38 4.70 13.42
CA PHE A 215 -7.37 5.31 14.31
C PHE A 215 -6.98 6.69 14.84
N GLY A 216 -5.73 7.13 14.62
CA GLY A 216 -5.17 8.31 15.26
C GLY A 216 -5.10 8.15 16.78
N PHE A 217 -4.71 6.96 17.24
CA PHE A 217 -4.58 6.59 18.64
C PHE A 217 -3.12 6.67 19.08
N GLU A 218 -2.89 6.90 20.36
CA GLU A 218 -1.55 7.01 20.94
C GLU A 218 -1.09 5.68 21.55
N THR A 219 0.18 5.34 21.40
CA THR A 219 0.77 4.17 22.07
C THR A 219 1.16 4.52 23.49
N VAL A 220 0.98 3.58 24.42
CA VAL A 220 1.47 3.75 25.79
C VAL A 220 3.00 3.79 25.83
N PRO A 221 3.62 4.50 26.79
CA PRO A 221 5.07 4.62 26.86
C PRO A 221 5.79 3.27 26.88
N GLU A 222 5.25 2.28 27.59
CA GLU A 222 5.83 0.93 27.65
C GLU A 222 5.96 0.27 26.26
N VAL A 223 4.99 0.50 25.37
CA VAL A 223 5.01 -0.01 23.99
C VAL A 223 6.09 0.69 23.19
N GLY A 224 6.12 2.02 23.22
CA GLY A 224 7.10 2.82 22.47
C GLY A 224 8.54 2.50 22.88
N GLU A 225 8.82 2.43 24.19
CA GLU A 225 10.15 2.08 24.70
C GLU A 225 10.56 0.64 24.40
N CYS A 226 9.60 -0.29 24.33
CA CYS A 226 9.89 -1.66 23.93
C CYS A 226 10.21 -1.76 22.43
N LEU A 227 9.50 -1.04 21.57
CA LEU A 227 9.69 -1.09 20.12
C LEU A 227 11.04 -0.56 19.65
N LYS A 228 11.68 0.33 20.42
CA LYS A 228 13.04 0.85 20.16
C LYS A 228 14.15 -0.18 20.42
N LYS A 229 13.86 -1.29 21.11
CA LYS A 229 14.90 -2.26 21.49
C LYS A 229 15.35 -3.09 20.29
N THR A 230 16.67 -3.23 20.14
CA THR A 230 17.30 -4.02 19.07
C THR A 230 16.81 -5.47 19.04
N GLU A 231 16.53 -6.08 20.20
CA GLU A 231 15.98 -7.44 20.28
C GLU A 231 14.64 -7.60 19.53
N ILE A 232 13.81 -6.55 19.50
CA ILE A 232 12.53 -6.54 18.78
C ILE A 232 12.77 -6.39 17.28
N HIS A 233 13.73 -5.54 16.89
CA HIS A 233 14.11 -5.34 15.50
C HIS A 233 14.66 -6.64 14.89
N ASP A 234 15.56 -7.30 15.61
CA ASP A 234 16.15 -8.58 15.21
C ASP A 234 15.09 -9.68 15.11
N ALA A 235 14.16 -9.75 16.07
CA ALA A 235 13.05 -10.69 16.01
C ALA A 235 12.12 -10.42 14.81
N LEU A 236 11.85 -9.15 14.49
CA LEU A 236 11.05 -8.76 13.32
C LEU A 236 11.72 -9.19 12.01
N VAL A 237 13.04 -9.02 11.88
CA VAL A 237 13.78 -9.40 10.66
C VAL A 237 13.93 -10.91 10.54
N SER A 238 14.16 -11.61 11.65
CA SER A 238 14.48 -13.05 11.64
C SER A 238 13.26 -13.98 11.67
N LYS A 239 12.21 -13.65 12.42
CA LYS A 239 11.04 -14.54 12.63
C LYS A 239 9.86 -14.25 11.70
N VAL A 240 9.79 -13.08 11.07
CA VAL A 240 8.63 -12.67 10.27
C VAL A 240 8.99 -12.62 8.79
N SER A 241 8.20 -13.30 7.97
CA SER A 241 8.40 -13.27 6.52
C SER A 241 8.22 -11.86 5.97
N ARG A 242 8.98 -11.52 4.93
CA ARG A 242 8.97 -10.18 4.35
C ARG A 242 7.64 -9.81 3.70
N GLU A 243 6.91 -10.80 3.18
CA GLU A 243 5.55 -10.65 2.65
C GLU A 243 4.58 -10.14 3.73
N ARG A 244 4.71 -10.62 4.97
CA ARG A 244 3.85 -10.18 6.08
C ARG A 244 4.18 -8.76 6.52
N VAL A 245 5.46 -8.40 6.55
CA VAL A 245 5.87 -7.01 6.79
C VAL A 245 5.33 -6.09 5.71
N GLY A 246 5.51 -6.43 4.44
CA GLY A 246 4.94 -5.68 3.32
C GLY A 246 3.43 -5.56 3.40
N GLY A 247 2.72 -6.62 3.80
CA GLY A 247 1.28 -6.59 4.02
C GLY A 247 0.83 -5.54 5.04
N GLU A 248 1.55 -5.42 6.16
CA GLU A 248 1.26 -4.40 7.18
C GLU A 248 1.61 -2.98 6.71
N VAL A 249 2.76 -2.79 6.05
CA VAL A 249 3.14 -1.51 5.43
C VAL A 249 2.11 -1.07 4.39
N SER A 250 1.68 -1.99 3.52
CA SER A 250 0.66 -1.75 2.51
C SER A 250 -0.66 -1.26 3.12
N LYS A 251 -1.10 -1.85 4.23
CA LYS A 251 -2.29 -1.41 4.97
C LYS A 251 -2.09 -0.06 5.66
N MET A 252 -0.88 0.27 6.12
CA MET A 252 -0.56 1.60 6.65
C MET A 252 -0.66 2.67 5.55
N MET A 253 -0.13 2.39 4.34
CA MET A 253 -0.16 3.34 3.22
C MET A 253 -1.57 3.58 2.64
N GLN A 254 -2.47 2.60 2.81
CA GLN A 254 -3.90 2.70 2.45
C GLN A 254 -4.77 3.24 3.59
N GLY A 255 -4.22 3.34 4.80
CA GLY A 255 -4.95 3.72 6.01
C GLY A 255 -5.29 5.20 6.09
N HIS A 256 -5.87 5.59 7.22
CA HIS A 256 -6.31 6.96 7.47
C HIS A 256 -5.14 7.97 7.51
N SER A 257 -4.02 7.61 8.16
CA SER A 257 -2.87 8.51 8.31
C SER A 257 -1.54 7.82 7.98
N PRO A 258 -1.17 7.69 6.68
CA PRO A 258 0.13 7.15 6.27
C PRO A 258 1.32 7.95 6.85
N LEU A 259 1.17 9.27 6.99
CA LEU A 259 2.17 10.12 7.64
C LEU A 259 2.42 9.70 9.09
N HIS A 260 1.36 9.45 9.86
CA HIS A 260 1.53 9.03 11.24
C HIS A 260 2.18 7.65 11.35
N ALA A 261 1.88 6.73 10.43
CA ALA A 261 2.58 5.45 10.37
C ALA A 261 4.09 5.64 10.17
N ILE A 262 4.51 6.51 9.25
CA ILE A 262 5.93 6.78 8.97
C ILE A 262 6.59 7.53 10.15
N GLN A 263 5.88 8.43 10.80
CA GLN A 263 6.34 9.07 12.05
C GLN A 263 6.66 8.04 13.12
N LEU A 264 5.72 7.12 13.40
CA LEU A 264 5.91 6.06 14.39
C LEU A 264 7.02 5.08 14.01
N ILE A 265 7.14 4.72 12.71
CA ILE A 265 8.25 3.88 12.23
C ILE A 265 9.61 4.53 12.52
N LYS A 266 9.72 5.84 12.31
CA LYS A 266 10.93 6.61 12.61
C LYS A 266 11.15 6.73 14.12
N GLU A 267 10.12 7.09 14.88
CA GLU A 267 10.17 7.28 16.32
C GLU A 267 10.59 6.02 17.08
N PHE A 268 10.10 4.86 16.63
CA PHE A 268 10.45 3.56 17.19
C PHE A 268 11.67 2.90 16.53
N GLU A 269 12.37 3.63 15.66
CA GLU A 269 13.61 3.20 15.01
C GLU A 269 13.47 1.91 14.16
N LEU A 270 12.26 1.60 13.69
CA LEU A 270 11.96 0.36 12.94
C LEU A 270 12.25 0.46 11.44
N TYR A 271 12.72 1.62 10.96
CA TYR A 271 12.89 1.87 9.52
C TYR A 271 13.80 0.84 8.85
N ASP A 272 14.94 0.52 9.46
CA ASP A 272 15.90 -0.43 8.88
C ASP A 272 15.37 -1.86 8.89
N ALA A 273 14.69 -2.26 9.97
CA ALA A 273 14.05 -3.57 10.08
C ALA A 273 12.92 -3.77 9.04
N ILE A 274 12.29 -2.68 8.59
CA ILE A 274 11.21 -2.69 7.60
C ILE A 274 11.75 -2.56 6.16
N PHE A 275 12.55 -1.53 5.88
CA PHE A 275 12.92 -1.14 4.52
C PHE A 275 14.34 -1.57 4.13
N PHE A 276 15.27 -1.70 5.08
CA PHE A 276 16.67 -2.07 4.81
C PHE A 276 16.99 -3.56 5.04
N ALA A 277 15.96 -4.38 5.25
CA ALA A 277 16.04 -5.84 5.32
C ALA A 277 16.21 -6.49 3.92
N ILE A 278 17.20 -6.03 3.16
CA ILE A 278 17.57 -6.55 1.82
C ILE A 278 18.68 -7.62 1.91
N PRO A 279 18.81 -8.51 0.91
CA PRO A 279 19.87 -9.51 0.84
C PRO A 279 21.27 -8.91 1.00
N PRO A 280 22.19 -9.53 1.76
CA PRO A 280 23.55 -9.02 1.98
C PRO A 280 24.32 -8.74 0.69
N GLU A 281 24.09 -9.53 -0.36
CA GLU A 281 24.73 -9.35 -1.66
C GLU A 281 24.33 -8.03 -2.32
N ILE A 282 23.07 -7.62 -2.16
CA ILE A 282 22.56 -6.35 -2.66
C ILE A 282 23.06 -5.22 -1.77
N LYS A 283 22.96 -5.38 -0.44
CA LYS A 283 23.42 -4.40 0.55
C LYS A 283 24.88 -4.00 0.32
N ASN A 284 25.75 -4.98 0.07
CA ASN A 284 27.17 -4.76 -0.22
C ASN A 284 27.45 -4.20 -1.62
N ALA A 285 26.49 -4.32 -2.54
CA ALA A 285 26.58 -3.80 -3.91
C ALA A 285 25.97 -2.40 -4.08
N LEU A 286 25.34 -1.84 -3.04
CA LEU A 286 24.81 -0.48 -3.08
C LEU A 286 25.95 0.52 -3.28
N ARG A 287 25.81 1.41 -4.27
CA ARG A 287 26.82 2.45 -4.54
C ARG A 287 26.89 3.54 -3.46
N ARG A 288 25.82 3.69 -2.68
CA ARG A 288 25.67 4.66 -1.59
C ARG A 288 24.80 4.03 -0.51
N THR A 289 25.05 4.36 0.75
CA THR A 289 24.11 4.06 1.83
C THR A 289 22.88 4.96 1.71
N PRO A 290 21.67 4.44 1.95
CA PRO A 290 20.47 5.26 2.04
C PRO A 290 20.67 6.43 2.99
N ASP A 291 20.17 7.61 2.59
CA ASP A 291 20.29 8.82 3.40
C ASP A 291 19.38 8.74 4.64
N LYS A 292 19.45 9.75 5.50
CA LYS A 292 18.68 9.86 6.75
C LYS A 292 17.20 9.52 6.52
N VAL A 293 16.64 8.69 7.41
CA VAL A 293 15.19 8.37 7.53
C VAL A 293 14.30 9.64 7.49
N VAL A 294 14.87 10.80 7.81
CA VAL A 294 14.25 12.13 7.71
C VAL A 294 13.60 12.39 6.35
N LEU A 295 14.22 12.01 5.22
CA LEU A 295 13.66 12.29 3.88
C LEU A 295 12.32 11.58 3.66
N SER A 296 12.15 10.39 4.23
CA SER A 296 10.88 9.64 4.20
C SER A 296 9.74 10.43 4.82
N LEU A 297 10.00 10.99 6.00
CA LEU A 297 9.04 11.79 6.74
C LEU A 297 8.78 13.13 6.03
N GLN A 298 9.82 13.77 5.52
CA GLN A 298 9.73 15.05 4.82
C GLN A 298 8.85 14.97 3.57
N CYS A 299 9.15 14.05 2.66
CA CYS A 299 8.37 13.87 1.44
C CYS A 299 6.92 13.49 1.75
N THR A 300 6.70 12.65 2.77
CA THR A 300 5.33 12.24 3.14
C THR A 300 4.53 13.40 3.73
N ALA A 301 5.13 14.24 4.56
CA ALA A 301 4.49 15.41 5.14
C ALA A 301 4.10 16.43 4.07
N VAL A 302 5.04 16.73 3.16
CA VAL A 302 4.79 17.60 2.00
C VAL A 302 3.69 17.03 1.11
N LEU A 303 3.73 15.75 0.76
CA LEU A 303 2.69 15.10 -0.04
C LEU A 303 1.30 15.25 0.59
N LYS A 304 1.19 15.01 1.91
CA LYS A 304 -0.07 15.20 2.65
C LYS A 304 -0.54 16.65 2.58
N ALA A 305 0.36 17.62 2.85
CA ALA A 305 0.02 19.04 2.82
C ALA A 305 -0.47 19.49 1.44
N LEU A 306 0.14 18.98 0.36
CA LEU A 306 -0.26 19.29 -1.02
C LEU A 306 -1.61 18.66 -1.41
N ILE A 307 -1.89 17.44 -0.97
CA ILE A 307 -3.14 16.73 -1.29
C ILE A 307 -4.33 17.28 -0.48
N GLU A 308 -4.16 17.46 0.83
CA GLU A 308 -5.25 17.87 1.72
C GLU A 308 -5.46 19.38 1.76
N ARG A 309 -4.39 20.14 1.51
CA ARG A 309 -4.36 21.60 1.48
C ARG A 309 -5.08 22.25 2.68
N PRO A 310 -4.41 22.34 3.85
CA PRO A 310 -5.02 23.01 4.99
C PRO A 310 -5.37 24.47 4.65
N GLU A 311 -6.44 25.00 5.24
CA GLU A 311 -6.93 26.37 4.96
C GLU A 311 -5.84 27.44 5.20
N SER A 312 -4.94 27.19 6.16
CA SER A 312 -3.80 28.03 6.51
C SER A 312 -2.49 27.64 5.82
N SER A 313 -2.53 26.88 4.72
CA SER A 313 -1.31 26.45 4.03
C SER A 313 -0.52 27.67 3.52
N PRO A 314 0.79 27.76 3.81
CA PRO A 314 1.64 28.83 3.29
C PRO A 314 2.02 28.62 1.82
N LEU A 315 1.70 27.46 1.24
CA LEU A 315 2.10 27.09 -0.11
C LEU A 315 1.05 27.52 -1.15
N PRO A 316 1.48 27.95 -2.35
CA PRO A 316 0.56 28.28 -3.43
C PRO A 316 -0.26 27.04 -3.86
N PRO A 317 -1.47 27.24 -4.44
CA PRO A 317 -2.27 26.15 -4.99
C PRO A 317 -1.50 25.39 -6.07
N LEU A 318 -1.67 24.07 -6.10
CA LEU A 318 -1.26 23.27 -7.25
C LEU A 318 -2.22 23.47 -8.42
N HIS A 319 -1.67 23.41 -9.63
CA HIS A 319 -2.46 23.32 -10.85
C HIS A 319 -3.35 22.06 -10.80
N ARG A 320 -4.64 22.23 -11.14
CA ARG A 320 -5.68 21.18 -10.97
C ARG A 320 -5.32 19.83 -11.58
N THR A 321 -4.57 19.84 -12.69
CA THR A 321 -4.20 18.62 -13.42
C THR A 321 -3.27 17.72 -12.63
N LEU A 322 -2.43 18.28 -11.74
CA LEU A 322 -1.48 17.52 -10.93
C LEU A 322 -2.16 16.54 -9.96
N LEU A 323 -3.41 16.81 -9.57
CA LEU A 323 -4.17 15.97 -8.65
C LEU A 323 -5.12 14.99 -9.34
N LEU A 324 -5.17 14.94 -10.68
CA LEU A 324 -6.13 14.09 -11.41
C LEU A 324 -5.99 12.60 -11.05
N ALA A 325 -4.78 12.03 -11.11
CA ALA A 325 -4.56 10.63 -10.74
C ALA A 325 -4.88 10.36 -9.26
N VAL A 326 -4.55 11.30 -8.37
CA VAL A 326 -4.85 11.19 -6.93
C VAL A 326 -6.35 11.14 -6.66
N ASN A 327 -7.15 11.82 -7.48
CA ASN A 327 -8.60 11.90 -7.34
C ASN A 327 -9.33 10.76 -8.05
N ASN A 328 -8.77 10.24 -9.15
CA ASN A 328 -9.45 9.28 -10.02
C ASN A 328 -8.99 7.82 -9.81
N ASP A 329 -7.78 7.60 -9.29
CA ASP A 329 -7.26 6.26 -8.98
C ASP A 329 -7.13 6.07 -7.47
N THR A 330 -7.96 5.17 -6.93
CA THR A 330 -8.02 4.82 -5.50
C THR A 330 -6.70 4.29 -4.96
N THR A 331 -5.84 3.75 -5.82
CA THR A 331 -4.55 3.15 -5.45
C THR A 331 -3.38 4.14 -5.61
N CYS A 332 -3.59 5.29 -6.27
CA CYS A 332 -2.54 6.28 -6.51
C CYS A 332 -1.97 6.88 -5.22
N LYS A 333 -2.83 7.19 -4.23
CA LYS A 333 -2.39 7.77 -2.95
C LYS A 333 -1.45 6.83 -2.20
N SER A 334 -1.82 5.56 -2.06
CA SER A 334 -0.99 4.60 -1.33
C SER A 334 0.34 4.34 -2.03
N ARG A 335 0.37 4.37 -3.37
CA ARG A 335 1.63 4.33 -4.14
C ARG A 335 2.53 5.52 -3.86
N LEU A 336 1.98 6.74 -3.91
CA LEU A 336 2.74 7.96 -3.64
C LEU A 336 3.28 7.96 -2.20
N TYR A 337 2.49 7.53 -1.22
CA TYR A 337 2.96 7.39 0.16
C TYR A 337 4.03 6.32 0.31
N LEU A 338 3.91 5.16 -0.36
CA LEU A 338 4.98 4.16 -0.36
C LEU A 338 6.26 4.68 -1.02
N ALA A 339 6.13 5.42 -2.13
CA ALA A 339 7.26 6.06 -2.80
C ALA A 339 7.95 7.08 -1.90
N CYS A 340 7.19 7.88 -1.13
CA CYS A 340 7.73 8.78 -0.11
C CYS A 340 8.39 7.99 1.03
N ALA A 341 7.76 6.90 1.48
CA ALA A 341 8.27 6.07 2.57
C ALA A 341 9.69 5.56 2.26
N ILE A 342 9.96 5.18 1.00
CA ILE A 342 11.26 4.67 0.54
C ILE A 342 12.11 5.74 -0.18
N ALA A 343 11.76 7.03 -0.05
CA ALA A 343 12.53 8.15 -0.63
C ALA A 343 14.03 8.17 -0.28
N PRO A 344 14.49 7.70 0.90
CA PRO A 344 15.93 7.56 1.18
C PRO A 344 16.73 6.70 0.18
N TYR A 345 16.06 5.89 -0.65
CA TYR A 345 16.68 5.06 -1.68
C TYR A 345 16.73 5.72 -3.06
N ILE A 346 16.28 6.97 -3.19
CA ILE A 346 16.31 7.74 -4.44
C ILE A 346 17.75 7.86 -4.97
N GLY A 347 17.93 7.63 -6.28
CA GLY A 347 19.23 7.76 -6.95
C GLY A 347 20.27 6.70 -6.55
N ILE A 348 19.91 5.74 -5.68
CA ILE A 348 20.79 4.63 -5.29
C ILE A 348 20.56 3.47 -6.25
N THR A 349 21.65 2.91 -6.75
CA THR A 349 21.63 1.75 -7.65
C THR A 349 22.59 0.67 -7.17
N TYR A 350 22.33 -0.56 -7.57
CA TYR A 350 23.25 -1.70 -7.41
C TYR A 350 23.38 -2.49 -8.71
N GLU A 351 24.49 -3.21 -8.86
CA GLU A 351 24.71 -4.12 -9.97
C GLU A 351 24.46 -5.56 -9.54
N ASP A 352 23.46 -6.19 -10.15
CA ASP A 352 23.24 -7.62 -9.97
C ASP A 352 24.29 -8.38 -10.78
N ARG A 353 25.23 -9.04 -10.08
CA ARG A 353 26.32 -9.82 -10.69
C ARG A 353 25.80 -10.96 -11.58
N LYS A 354 24.61 -11.51 -11.30
CA LYS A 354 23.99 -12.59 -12.08
C LYS A 354 23.35 -12.05 -13.36
N LYS A 355 22.64 -10.91 -13.26
CA LYS A 355 21.91 -10.32 -14.40
C LYS A 355 22.71 -9.32 -15.24
N LYS A 356 23.92 -8.93 -14.78
CA LYS A 356 24.80 -7.92 -15.42
C LYS A 356 24.05 -6.62 -15.77
N LYS A 357 23.12 -6.22 -14.90
CA LYS A 357 22.26 -5.04 -15.08
C LYS A 357 22.23 -4.23 -13.79
N ALA A 358 22.21 -2.90 -13.93
CA ALA A 358 21.98 -1.99 -12.82
C ALA A 358 20.49 -1.92 -12.48
N PHE A 359 20.17 -2.03 -11.21
CA PHE A 359 18.82 -1.89 -10.66
C PHE A 359 18.79 -0.74 -9.65
N SER A 360 17.62 -0.09 -9.51
CA SER A 360 17.39 0.88 -8.44
C SER A 360 17.32 0.17 -7.09
N ALA A 361 17.88 0.76 -6.03
CA ALA A 361 17.74 0.21 -4.69
C ALA A 361 16.28 0.17 -4.22
N ALA A 362 15.46 1.15 -4.63
CA ALA A 362 14.02 1.16 -4.35
C ALA A 362 13.30 -0.09 -4.89
N PHE A 363 13.78 -0.65 -6.02
CA PHE A 363 13.28 -1.92 -6.55
C PHE A 363 13.54 -3.07 -5.56
N SER A 364 14.74 -3.16 -4.99
CA SER A 364 15.07 -4.21 -4.01
C SER A 364 14.30 -4.05 -2.69
N VAL A 365 14.05 -2.82 -2.24
CA VAL A 365 13.19 -2.59 -1.06
C VAL A 365 11.80 -3.17 -1.28
N ILE A 366 11.20 -2.94 -2.45
CA ILE A 366 9.85 -3.43 -2.75
C ILE A 366 9.83 -4.95 -2.93
N HIS A 367 10.79 -5.51 -3.67
CA HIS A 367 10.81 -6.92 -4.03
C HIS A 367 11.42 -7.84 -2.98
N ASP A 368 12.37 -7.37 -2.18
CA ASP A 368 13.11 -8.18 -1.22
C ASP A 368 12.72 -7.84 0.23
N SER A 369 12.72 -6.55 0.62
CA SER A 369 12.37 -6.13 1.99
C SER A 369 10.87 -6.20 2.26
N LEU A 370 10.02 -5.86 1.29
CA LEU A 370 8.56 -5.83 1.49
C LEU A 370 7.85 -6.98 0.75
N LYS A 371 8.49 -7.55 -0.28
CA LYS A 371 7.88 -8.55 -1.17
C LYS A 371 6.46 -8.17 -1.62
N LEU A 372 6.27 -6.90 -1.95
CA LEU A 372 5.02 -6.42 -2.51
C LEU A 372 4.99 -6.74 -4.01
N GLY A 373 3.84 -7.20 -4.49
CA GLY A 373 3.61 -7.49 -5.89
C GLY A 373 2.92 -6.33 -6.60
N THR A 374 2.19 -6.66 -7.67
CA THR A 374 1.48 -5.70 -8.52
C THR A 374 0.17 -5.21 -7.91
N GLN A 375 -0.24 -5.72 -6.74
CA GLN A 375 -1.37 -5.16 -6.00
C GLN A 375 -1.14 -3.67 -5.74
N ASN A 376 -2.14 -2.85 -6.06
CA ASN A 376 -2.05 -1.38 -6.01
C ASN A 376 -0.93 -0.79 -6.87
N HIS A 377 -0.35 -1.55 -7.80
CA HIS A 377 0.82 -1.20 -8.61
C HIS A 377 2.08 -0.81 -7.82
N TYR A 378 2.37 -1.51 -6.72
CA TYR A 378 3.57 -1.23 -5.94
C TYR A 378 4.86 -1.66 -6.65
N SER A 379 4.95 -2.91 -7.11
CA SER A 379 6.18 -3.47 -7.70
C SER A 379 6.58 -2.87 -9.04
N ASP A 380 5.63 -2.30 -9.77
CA ASP A 380 5.77 -1.76 -11.12
C ASP A 380 5.62 -0.23 -11.14
N GLY A 381 4.60 0.30 -10.45
CA GLY A 381 4.30 1.74 -10.43
C GLY A 381 5.27 2.57 -9.58
N VAL A 382 5.69 2.08 -8.41
CA VAL A 382 6.61 2.84 -7.54
C VAL A 382 7.99 3.00 -8.19
N PRO A 383 8.66 1.95 -8.72
CA PRO A 383 9.91 2.14 -9.45
C PRO A 383 9.79 3.09 -10.65
N ALA A 384 8.62 3.09 -11.33
CA ALA A 384 8.35 4.02 -12.42
C ALA A 384 8.29 5.48 -11.94
N LEU A 385 7.69 5.77 -10.78
CA LEU A 385 7.71 7.12 -10.17
C LEU A 385 9.13 7.62 -9.94
N PHE A 386 10.03 6.76 -9.44
CA PHE A 386 11.43 7.12 -9.23
C PHE A 386 12.12 7.45 -10.55
N ALA A 387 11.97 6.59 -11.56
CA ALA A 387 12.53 6.82 -12.89
C ALA A 387 11.94 8.06 -13.58
N ALA A 388 10.65 8.33 -13.39
CA ALA A 388 9.99 9.53 -13.92
C ALA A 388 10.48 10.80 -13.24
N SER A 389 10.73 10.76 -11.93
CA SER A 389 11.24 11.94 -11.20
C SER A 389 12.61 12.40 -11.67
N ASP A 390 13.43 11.53 -12.25
CA ASP A 390 14.71 11.93 -12.86
C ASP A 390 14.52 12.63 -14.22
N LEU A 391 13.42 12.34 -14.93
CA LEU A 391 13.06 12.97 -16.21
C LEU A 391 12.25 14.26 -16.03
N LEU A 392 11.49 14.35 -14.93
CA LEU A 392 10.55 15.44 -14.63
C LEU A 392 11.07 16.39 -13.55
N LYS A 393 12.36 16.29 -13.22
CA LYS A 393 13.00 17.19 -12.25
C LYS A 393 13.04 18.60 -12.83
N SER A 394 12.52 19.56 -12.07
CA SER A 394 12.50 20.99 -12.39
C SER A 394 12.17 21.27 -13.87
N PRO A 395 10.96 20.93 -14.36
CA PRO A 395 10.65 20.92 -15.79
C PRO A 395 10.45 22.34 -16.34
N ARG A 396 11.53 23.11 -16.49
CA ARG A 396 11.47 24.50 -16.95
C ARG A 396 11.33 24.53 -18.46
N LEU A 397 10.33 25.25 -18.97
CA LEU A 397 10.00 25.31 -20.40
C LEU A 397 11.12 25.89 -21.27
N ASP A 398 12.05 26.65 -20.69
CA ASP A 398 13.22 27.20 -21.35
C ASP A 398 14.44 26.26 -21.38
N ASP A 399 14.34 25.07 -20.80
CA ASP A 399 15.39 24.05 -20.88
C ASP A 399 15.59 23.53 -22.32
N GLU A 400 16.83 23.17 -22.66
CA GLU A 400 17.20 22.61 -23.97
C GLU A 400 16.36 21.38 -24.36
N GLN A 401 15.91 20.60 -23.36
CA GLN A 401 15.05 19.43 -23.58
C GLN A 401 13.74 19.78 -24.30
N PHE A 402 13.21 20.99 -24.11
CA PHE A 402 11.97 21.46 -24.75
C PHE A 402 12.21 22.36 -25.97
N LYS A 403 13.44 22.86 -26.16
CA LYS A 403 13.85 23.69 -27.32
C LYS A 403 14.35 22.91 -28.52
N SER A 404 14.87 21.69 -28.31
CA SER A 404 15.46 20.86 -29.37
C SER A 404 14.52 20.44 -30.51
N ARG A 405 13.21 20.59 -30.31
CA ARG A 405 12.13 20.25 -31.25
C ARG A 405 10.91 21.14 -30.96
N PRO A 406 9.85 21.13 -31.78
CA PRO A 406 8.63 21.87 -31.46
C PRO A 406 8.12 21.50 -30.05
N GLU A 407 7.84 22.51 -29.24
CA GLU A 407 7.54 22.35 -27.81
C GLU A 407 6.42 21.33 -27.53
N ARG A 408 5.34 21.36 -28.32
CA ARG A 408 4.23 20.40 -28.23
C ARG A 408 4.69 18.95 -28.42
N VAL A 409 5.64 18.72 -29.33
CA VAL A 409 6.24 17.40 -29.56
C VAL A 409 7.13 17.02 -28.38
N ALA A 410 7.96 17.93 -27.88
CA ALA A 410 8.85 17.66 -26.74
C ALA A 410 8.05 17.24 -25.49
N ILE A 411 7.07 18.05 -25.10
CA ILE A 411 6.21 17.79 -23.94
C ILE A 411 5.36 16.54 -24.19
N GLY A 412 4.73 16.40 -25.35
CA GLY A 412 3.91 15.23 -25.68
C GLY A 412 4.69 13.92 -25.63
N MET A 413 5.92 13.90 -26.15
CA MET A 413 6.79 12.73 -26.09
C MET A 413 7.27 12.42 -24.67
N LEU A 414 7.57 13.43 -23.87
CA LEU A 414 7.93 13.27 -22.46
C LEU A 414 6.77 12.66 -21.66
N LEU A 415 5.55 13.18 -21.84
CA LEU A 415 4.35 12.64 -21.18
C LEU A 415 4.07 11.19 -21.56
N ARG A 416 4.39 10.78 -22.80
CA ARG A 416 4.25 9.40 -23.30
C ARG A 416 5.40 8.47 -22.92
N HIS A 417 6.45 8.99 -22.28
CA HIS A 417 7.57 8.16 -21.86
C HIS A 417 7.06 7.09 -20.87
N LYS A 418 7.42 5.81 -21.08
CA LYS A 418 6.85 4.67 -20.33
C LYS A 418 6.99 4.78 -18.81
N SER A 419 8.06 5.42 -18.33
CA SER A 419 8.23 5.67 -16.89
C SER A 419 7.32 6.79 -16.38
N VAL A 420 7.02 7.78 -17.21
CA VAL A 420 6.19 8.94 -16.87
C VAL A 420 4.71 8.58 -16.90
N HIS A 421 4.28 7.87 -17.95
CA HIS A 421 2.90 7.43 -18.13
C HIS A 421 2.87 6.02 -18.71
N ASN A 422 2.23 5.14 -17.96
CA ASN A 422 1.86 3.81 -18.38
C ASN A 422 0.72 3.31 -17.46
N PRO A 423 -0.54 3.45 -17.90
CA PRO A 423 -1.69 2.99 -17.12
C PRO A 423 -1.62 1.50 -16.76
N SER A 424 -0.94 0.67 -17.56
CA SER A 424 -0.79 -0.76 -17.26
C SER A 424 0.03 -1.03 -16.00
N THR A 425 0.85 -0.07 -15.56
CA THR A 425 1.65 -0.14 -14.34
C THR A 425 1.20 0.87 -13.29
N GLY A 426 -0.02 1.42 -13.42
CA GLY A 426 -0.55 2.46 -12.52
C GLY A 426 0.22 3.79 -12.57
N SER A 427 1.08 3.98 -13.56
CA SER A 427 1.88 5.20 -13.73
C SER A 427 1.08 6.21 -14.53
N HIS A 428 0.72 7.33 -13.91
CA HIS A 428 0.05 8.44 -14.58
C HIS A 428 0.98 9.65 -14.59
N TRP A 429 1.09 10.35 -15.74
CA TRP A 429 1.99 11.50 -15.86
C TRP A 429 1.73 12.54 -14.77
N THR A 430 0.47 12.76 -14.38
CA THR A 430 0.10 13.68 -13.30
C THR A 430 0.68 13.26 -11.95
N SER A 431 0.59 11.96 -11.60
CA SER A 431 1.18 11.42 -10.37
C SER A 431 2.71 11.42 -10.42
N SER A 432 3.29 11.22 -11.60
CA SER A 432 4.74 11.26 -11.81
C SER A 432 5.30 12.68 -11.63
N ILE A 433 4.60 13.69 -12.15
CA ILE A 433 4.95 15.10 -11.94
C ILE A 433 4.77 15.47 -10.47
N LEU A 434 3.64 15.09 -9.85
CA LEU A 434 3.39 15.37 -8.43
C LEU A 434 4.47 14.76 -7.53
N PHE A 435 4.88 13.51 -7.78
CA PHE A 435 5.95 12.88 -7.02
C PHE A 435 7.30 13.59 -7.22
N SER A 436 7.60 14.03 -8.45
CA SER A 436 8.81 14.81 -8.73
C SER A 436 8.82 16.15 -7.97
N LEU A 437 7.68 16.85 -7.93
CA LEU A 437 7.50 18.06 -7.13
C LEU A 437 7.74 17.79 -5.64
N VAL A 438 7.10 16.75 -5.07
CA VAL A 438 7.26 16.36 -3.66
C VAL A 438 8.71 16.04 -3.31
N ARG A 439 9.46 15.42 -4.22
CA ARG A 439 10.88 15.12 -4.04
C ARG A 439 11.73 16.38 -3.94
N GLU A 440 11.42 17.42 -4.71
CA GLU A 440 12.16 18.69 -4.64
C GLU A 440 11.78 19.53 -3.42
N LEU A 441 10.52 19.47 -2.99
CA LEU A 441 10.03 20.17 -1.82
C LEU A 441 10.42 19.51 -0.49
N GLY A 442 10.55 18.18 -0.45
CA GLY A 442 10.85 17.42 0.78
C GLY A 442 12.05 17.98 1.56
N PRO A 443 13.23 18.16 0.93
CA PRO A 443 14.41 18.72 1.61
C PRO A 443 14.23 20.13 2.19
N LEU A 444 13.24 20.91 1.73
CA LEU A 444 12.94 22.25 2.24
C LEU A 444 12.12 22.24 3.53
N TYR A 445 11.55 21.08 3.90
CA TYR A 445 10.70 20.93 5.07
C TYR A 445 11.48 20.37 6.27
N ASP A 446 11.37 21.03 7.42
CA ASP A 446 11.84 20.54 8.70
C ASP A 446 10.70 19.86 9.46
N ALA A 447 10.77 18.53 9.54
CA ALA A 447 9.76 17.71 10.19
C ALA A 447 9.74 17.81 11.73
N SER A 448 10.80 18.34 12.35
CA SER A 448 10.86 18.53 13.80
C SER A 448 10.18 19.81 14.27
N LEU A 449 10.22 20.85 13.42
CA LEU A 449 9.62 22.15 13.70
C LEU A 449 8.29 22.38 12.98
N ASP A 450 7.89 21.45 12.10
CA ASP A 450 6.78 21.63 11.15
C ASP A 450 6.91 22.95 10.37
N THR A 451 8.09 23.21 9.80
CA THR A 451 8.37 24.43 9.04
C THR A 451 8.91 24.13 7.66
N ILE A 452 8.62 24.98 6.68
CA ILE A 452 9.13 24.89 5.31
C ILE A 452 9.72 26.22 4.86
N ASP A 453 10.73 26.17 3.99
CA ASP A 453 11.15 27.35 3.24
C ASP A 453 10.11 27.68 2.16
N ALA A 454 9.11 28.49 2.52
CA ALA A 454 8.00 28.80 1.62
C ALA A 454 8.41 29.61 0.38
N GLU A 455 9.45 30.45 0.47
CA GLU A 455 9.89 31.25 -0.67
C GLU A 455 10.49 30.34 -1.76
N GLU A 456 11.35 29.40 -1.35
CA GLU A 456 11.93 28.44 -2.29
C GLU A 456 10.89 27.40 -2.74
N ALA A 457 10.01 26.96 -1.84
CA ALA A 457 8.91 26.06 -2.19
C ALA A 457 7.95 26.68 -3.22
N GLU A 458 7.63 27.97 -3.09
CA GLU A 458 6.80 28.71 -4.05
C GLU A 458 7.46 28.74 -5.43
N LYS A 459 8.75 29.05 -5.52
CA LYS A 459 9.49 29.03 -6.80
C LYS A 459 9.41 27.66 -7.49
N ILE A 460 9.59 26.58 -6.73
CA ILE A 460 9.51 25.21 -7.26
C ILE A 460 8.08 24.91 -7.71
N ILE A 461 7.06 25.20 -6.88
CA ILE A 461 5.66 24.94 -7.23
C ILE A 461 5.25 25.71 -8.49
N CYS A 462 5.69 26.97 -8.65
CA CYS A 462 5.44 27.75 -9.85
C CYS A 462 5.97 27.07 -11.12
N VAL A 463 7.21 26.55 -11.10
CA VAL A 463 7.77 25.81 -12.26
C VAL A 463 6.87 24.62 -12.65
N TYR A 464 6.40 23.86 -11.66
CA TYR A 464 5.54 22.70 -11.89
C TYR A 464 4.12 23.08 -12.34
N ASN A 465 3.59 24.19 -11.82
CA ASN A 465 2.30 24.75 -12.22
C ASN A 465 2.35 25.29 -13.65
N ASP A 466 3.39 26.03 -14.02
CA ASP A 466 3.59 26.57 -15.36
C ASP A 466 3.73 25.44 -16.39
N PHE A 467 4.51 24.41 -16.06
CA PHE A 467 4.62 23.21 -16.90
C PHE A 467 3.24 22.52 -17.09
N SER A 468 2.47 22.41 -16.01
CA SER A 468 1.13 21.81 -16.04
C SER A 468 0.09 22.63 -16.80
N ALA A 469 0.15 23.96 -16.68
CA ALA A 469 -0.67 24.89 -17.44
C ALA A 469 -0.32 24.79 -18.94
N ARG A 470 0.97 24.71 -19.26
CA ARG A 470 1.43 24.59 -20.65
C ARG A 470 0.96 23.29 -21.32
N ILE A 471 0.91 22.18 -20.59
CA ILE A 471 0.31 20.92 -21.07
C ILE A 471 -1.16 21.10 -21.46
N GLU A 472 -1.91 21.88 -20.68
CA GLU A 472 -3.32 22.15 -20.94
C GLU A 472 -3.51 23.13 -22.11
N GLU A 473 -2.73 24.22 -22.18
CA GLU A 473 -2.72 25.17 -23.31
C GLU A 473 -2.38 24.50 -24.65
N LEU A 474 -1.46 23.54 -24.60
CA LEU A 474 -1.07 22.74 -25.75
C LEU A 474 -2.02 21.55 -25.97
N ASP A 475 -3.18 21.46 -25.33
CA ASP A 475 -4.15 20.37 -25.54
C ASP A 475 -3.49 18.97 -25.54
N LEU A 476 -2.64 18.72 -24.54
CA LEU A 476 -1.87 17.49 -24.37
C LEU A 476 -2.42 16.58 -23.26
N LEU A 477 -3.53 16.95 -22.60
CA LEU A 477 -4.10 16.16 -21.49
C LEU A 477 -4.39 14.70 -21.89
N GLY A 478 -4.95 14.49 -23.09
CA GLY A 478 -5.21 13.16 -23.65
C GLY A 478 -4.06 12.62 -24.52
N ALA A 479 -2.99 13.38 -24.74
CA ALA A 479 -1.90 12.99 -25.62
C ALA A 479 -1.08 11.83 -25.07
N ALA A 480 -1.06 11.64 -23.75
CA ALA A 480 -0.36 10.52 -23.11
C ALA A 480 -0.99 9.16 -23.48
N ASP A 481 -2.33 9.09 -23.57
CA ASP A 481 -3.10 7.89 -23.89
C ASP A 481 -3.41 7.74 -25.40
N ALA A 482 -3.17 8.78 -26.20
CA ALA A 482 -3.50 8.78 -27.62
C ALA A 482 -2.86 7.60 -28.38
N LYS A 483 -3.63 6.93 -29.25
CA LYS A 483 -3.06 5.94 -30.17
C LYS A 483 -2.40 6.66 -31.34
N THR A 484 -1.37 6.04 -31.91
CA THR A 484 -0.79 6.51 -33.17
C THR A 484 -1.84 6.43 -34.27
N LEU A 485 -1.90 7.44 -35.15
CA LEU A 485 -2.79 7.45 -36.32
C LEU A 485 -2.54 6.23 -37.23
N LEU A 486 -1.27 5.84 -37.35
CA LEU A 486 -0.85 4.62 -38.04
C LEU A 486 -0.35 3.58 -37.03
N ASN A 487 -0.87 2.36 -37.11
CA ASN A 487 -0.33 1.23 -36.36
C ASN A 487 0.80 0.53 -37.14
N GLY A 488 1.47 -0.45 -36.53
CA GLY A 488 2.59 -1.15 -37.18
C GLY A 488 2.22 -1.83 -38.50
N ARG A 489 0.99 -2.32 -38.66
CA ARG A 489 0.52 -2.91 -39.92
C ARG A 489 0.29 -1.84 -40.99
N ASP A 490 -0.26 -0.68 -40.59
CA ASP A 490 -0.45 0.45 -41.49
C ASP A 490 0.91 0.96 -42.01
N VAL A 491 1.90 1.15 -41.13
CA VAL A 491 3.25 1.59 -41.52
C VAL A 491 3.91 0.62 -42.51
N VAL A 492 3.84 -0.68 -42.24
CA VAL A 492 4.38 -1.72 -43.13
C VAL A 492 3.67 -1.70 -44.50
N ARG A 493 2.34 -1.54 -44.51
CA ARG A 493 1.55 -1.43 -45.75
C ARG A 493 1.93 -0.18 -46.55
N VAL A 494 2.02 0.98 -45.90
CA VAL A 494 2.26 2.28 -46.53
C VAL A 494 3.65 2.35 -47.16
N LEU A 495 4.65 1.75 -46.51
CA LEU A 495 6.04 1.73 -46.98
C LEU A 495 6.36 0.53 -47.87
N GLU A 496 5.39 -0.35 -48.14
CA GLU A 496 5.56 -1.58 -48.94
C GLU A 496 6.77 -2.43 -48.49
N ALA A 497 7.05 -2.43 -47.19
CA ALA A 497 8.22 -3.07 -46.59
C ALA A 497 7.84 -4.35 -45.85
N LYS A 498 8.83 -5.19 -45.52
CA LYS A 498 8.61 -6.34 -44.62
C LYS A 498 8.60 -5.87 -43.16
N PRO A 499 7.74 -6.44 -42.29
CA PRO A 499 7.79 -6.16 -40.85
C PRO A 499 9.20 -6.37 -40.28
N GLY A 500 9.67 -5.45 -39.44
CA GLY A 500 11.00 -5.54 -38.86
C GLY A 500 11.21 -4.62 -37.66
N PRO A 501 12.41 -4.66 -37.03
CA PRO A 501 12.73 -3.84 -35.86
C PRO A 501 12.61 -2.33 -36.10
N TRP A 502 12.75 -1.90 -37.36
CA TRP A 502 12.58 -0.50 -37.80
C TRP A 502 11.17 0.04 -37.56
N THR A 503 10.15 -0.82 -37.54
CA THR A 503 8.74 -0.40 -37.38
C THR A 503 8.52 0.37 -36.07
N GLY A 504 9.22 0.00 -34.99
CA GLY A 504 9.13 0.73 -33.72
C GLY A 504 9.69 2.15 -33.80
N GLN A 505 10.80 2.35 -34.53
CA GLN A 505 11.39 3.68 -34.73
C GLN A 505 10.50 4.57 -35.59
N VAL A 506 9.89 4.01 -36.64
CA VAL A 506 8.96 4.75 -37.49
C VAL A 506 7.68 5.09 -36.74
N LEU A 507 7.16 4.22 -35.88
CA LEU A 507 6.01 4.54 -35.03
C LEU A 507 6.29 5.70 -34.05
N THR A 508 7.52 5.83 -33.56
CA THR A 508 7.94 7.00 -32.79
C THR A 508 7.88 8.28 -33.64
N GLN A 509 8.39 8.25 -34.87
CA GLN A 509 8.34 9.41 -35.76
C GLN A 509 6.91 9.78 -36.19
N VAL A 510 6.06 8.77 -36.42
CA VAL A 510 4.62 8.96 -36.67
C VAL A 510 3.95 9.68 -35.49
N MET A 511 4.29 9.30 -34.26
CA MET A 511 3.78 9.97 -33.06
C MET A 511 4.30 11.41 -32.96
N GLU A 512 5.59 11.65 -33.23
CA GLU A 512 6.16 13.00 -33.24
C GLU A 512 5.44 13.89 -34.26
N TRP A 513 5.22 13.40 -35.47
CA TRP A 513 4.46 14.11 -36.50
C TRP A 513 3.01 14.38 -36.09
N GLN A 514 2.33 13.40 -35.48
CA GLN A 514 0.95 13.53 -34.99
C GLN A 514 0.84 14.58 -33.87
N LEU A 515 1.85 14.67 -33.00
CA LEU A 515 1.91 15.69 -31.96
C LEU A 515 2.15 17.08 -32.53
N GLU A 516 2.95 17.20 -33.59
CA GLU A 516 3.18 18.46 -34.30
C GLU A 516 1.93 18.92 -35.08
N HIS A 517 1.13 17.98 -35.59
CA HIS A 517 -0.02 18.24 -36.45
C HIS A 517 -1.35 17.72 -35.86
N PRO A 518 -1.84 18.27 -34.74
CA PRO A 518 -2.96 17.69 -33.97
C PRO A 518 -4.31 17.67 -34.71
N LYS A 519 -4.46 18.44 -35.79
CA LYS A 519 -5.70 18.54 -36.59
C LYS A 519 -5.67 17.69 -37.86
N GLN A 520 -4.56 17.01 -38.15
CA GLN A 520 -4.40 16.25 -39.38
C GLN A 520 -4.94 14.82 -39.23
N THR A 521 -5.32 14.25 -40.37
CA THR A 521 -6.01 12.96 -40.47
C THR A 521 -5.03 11.80 -40.64
N LYS A 522 -5.57 10.57 -40.63
CA LYS A 522 -4.79 9.37 -40.92
C LYS A 522 -4.20 9.42 -42.33
N GLU A 523 -5.00 9.88 -43.30
CA GLU A 523 -4.63 10.00 -44.70
C GLU A 523 -3.46 10.98 -44.89
N ASP A 524 -3.49 12.11 -44.19
CA ASP A 524 -2.39 13.09 -44.18
C ASP A 524 -1.09 12.47 -43.64
N CYS A 525 -1.21 11.65 -42.59
CA CYS A 525 -0.08 10.93 -42.00
C CYS A 525 0.51 9.89 -42.97
N GLU A 526 -0.34 9.16 -43.70
CA GLU A 526 0.12 8.22 -44.73
C GLU A 526 0.86 8.94 -45.87
N ALA A 527 0.36 10.11 -46.30
CA ALA A 527 0.99 10.93 -47.32
C ALA A 527 2.36 11.45 -46.88
N TRP A 528 2.46 11.98 -45.66
CA TRP A 528 3.73 12.39 -45.06
C TRP A 528 4.72 11.22 -44.96
N LEU A 529 4.25 10.06 -44.49
CA LEU A 529 5.10 8.88 -44.31
C LEU A 529 5.73 8.41 -45.64
N LYS A 530 4.93 8.39 -46.73
CA LYS A 530 5.44 8.08 -48.08
C LYS A 530 6.47 9.09 -48.55
N HIS A 531 6.20 10.38 -48.35
CA HIS A 531 7.11 11.45 -48.76
C HIS A 531 8.43 11.41 -47.99
N ALA A 532 8.38 11.24 -46.66
CA ALA A 532 9.55 11.12 -45.81
C ALA A 532 10.41 9.90 -46.17
N TYR A 533 9.77 8.79 -46.56
CA TYR A 533 10.46 7.60 -47.07
C TYR A 533 11.15 7.86 -48.41
N SER A 534 10.47 8.50 -49.38
CA SER A 534 11.08 8.82 -50.67
C SER A 534 12.28 9.79 -50.56
N MET A 535 12.28 10.64 -49.54
CA MET A 535 13.38 11.57 -49.24
C MET A 535 14.53 10.91 -48.45
N GLY A 536 14.41 9.63 -48.09
CA GLY A 536 15.42 8.90 -47.32
C GLY A 536 15.55 9.32 -45.85
N LEU A 537 14.58 10.10 -45.35
CA LEU A 537 14.48 10.51 -43.93
C LEU A 537 14.02 9.34 -43.06
N ILE A 538 13.20 8.44 -43.63
CA ILE A 538 12.79 7.18 -43.03
C ILE A 538 13.46 6.03 -43.78
N ARG A 539 14.00 5.08 -43.02
CA ARG A 539 14.71 3.91 -43.55
C ARG A 539 14.12 2.61 -43.01
N THR A 540 13.95 1.64 -43.90
CA THR A 540 13.41 0.30 -43.58
C THR A 540 14.50 -0.76 -43.56
N ASP A 541 15.72 -0.42 -43.98
CA ASP A 541 16.92 -1.22 -44.03
C ASP A 541 17.81 -0.97 -42.80
N LEU A 542 17.29 -1.26 -41.61
CA LEU A 542 18.17 -1.38 -40.45
C LEU A 542 18.89 -2.73 -40.52
N THR A 543 20.07 -2.76 -41.15
CA THR A 543 21.12 -3.65 -40.64
C THR A 543 21.39 -3.19 -39.22
N VAL A 544 21.04 -4.04 -38.24
CA VAL A 544 21.44 -3.81 -36.85
C VAL A 544 22.97 -3.87 -36.84
N GLU A 545 23.65 -2.72 -36.91
CA GLU A 545 25.02 -2.67 -36.42
C GLU A 545 24.96 -3.12 -34.96
N PRO A 546 25.72 -4.17 -34.56
CA PRO A 546 25.79 -4.55 -33.16
C PRO A 546 26.24 -3.32 -32.39
N ALA A 547 25.46 -2.94 -31.37
CA ALA A 547 25.72 -1.79 -30.53
C ALA A 547 27.23 -1.69 -30.26
N ARG A 548 27.87 -0.61 -30.74
CA ARG A 548 29.23 -0.26 -30.33
C ARG A 548 29.25 -0.35 -28.82
N LYS A 549 29.92 -1.37 -28.29
CA LYS A 549 30.36 -1.41 -26.89
C LYS A 549 31.03 -0.06 -26.67
N LYS A 550 30.39 0.85 -25.93
CA LYS A 550 31.09 2.02 -25.40
C LYS A 550 32.32 1.44 -24.69
N ALA A 551 33.49 1.83 -25.18
CA ALA A 551 34.75 1.40 -24.67
C ALA A 551 34.76 1.65 -23.16
N ARG A 552 35.07 0.60 -22.40
CA ARG A 552 35.63 0.76 -21.06
C ARG A 552 36.93 1.55 -21.23
N THR A 553 36.92 2.81 -20.85
CA THR A 553 38.14 3.58 -20.62
C THR A 553 38.31 3.72 -19.12
N ALA A 554 39.36 3.02 -18.66
CA ALA A 554 40.12 3.05 -17.40
C ALA A 554 39.40 3.45 -16.10
#